data_AF-A0A7C5XHE6-F1
#
_entry.id   AF-A0A7C5XHE6-F1
#
_cell.length_a   1.000
_cell.length_b   1.000
_cell.length_c   1.000
_cell.angle_alpha   90.00
_cell.angle_beta   90.00
_cell.angle_gamma   90.00
#
_symmetry.space_group_name_H-M   'P 1'
#
loop_
_entity.id
_entity.type
_entity.pdbx_description
1 polymer ?
#
loop_
_entity_poly.entity_id
_entity_poly.type
_entity_poly.pdbx_seq_one_letter_code
_entity_poly.pdbx_strand_id
1 'polypeptide(L)'
;MNLGSIGALVMHRIRCIAVSAEGGFKINNGPPINGKGPMPSKEVSDTNIEASPPQPTRAGRIETYTELIRQAMRCLENNDKDCVMKLIEELVRNQCHNGRLIGKEVADGVRMVAHKLWLVSDNELRCKLLRTLRELGVTKKWVRGALKINRKELDKKWRTRCNIEWGIRIKRRDIIKRVEDLLRERFGWDEVKMCEELMRFIGIDTEMLRKYGIEPCDWVHAGFDEVYFMGIALSDLYVKFVEINKNKYVNVALNTTNAIDAVFFSLLLPVQRSTVEIWWVDRETGIVGVGYLIVVRADKWGWANYEELIKRIRTLRLEDVPRLIAGAVDGDGSIKYNFTVSRPSIEITACKACRKRVFLDALQEILEKLGIEGKIYETDSDVRLEVYGENAIKLLRFIMPYLRHPLKRLRAKLILMLHDGKIDDDTFAELYNQSKYEDEDDPKRGHAVEALTRAAPQTHTHGERDKVAGRRFNEIKEFLRGKICRYGAIYPPKELLMRSFNDAYNLDYLLNYLREKYLG
;
A
#
# COMPACT_ATOMS: atom_id res chain seq x y z
N MET A 1 -24.65 12.25 -9.96
CA MET A 1 -23.16 12.25 -10.01
C MET A 1 -22.76 12.55 -11.46
N ASN A 2 -21.83 13.48 -11.69
CA ASN A 2 -21.51 13.95 -13.05
C ASN A 2 -20.50 13.01 -13.71
N LEU A 3 -20.96 12.23 -14.71
CA LEU A 3 -20.38 10.97 -15.20
C LEU A 3 -19.19 11.14 -16.17
N GLY A 4 -18.85 12.35 -16.59
CA GLY A 4 -17.72 12.62 -17.50
C GLY A 4 -16.32 12.47 -16.87
N SER A 5 -16.23 12.15 -15.58
CA SER A 5 -14.96 12.18 -14.82
C SER A 5 -14.25 10.82 -14.73
N ILE A 6 -14.93 9.73 -15.08
CA ILE A 6 -14.50 8.34 -14.77
C ILE A 6 -13.30 7.91 -15.63
N GLY A 7 -13.24 8.35 -16.90
CA GLY A 7 -12.14 8.02 -17.81
C GLY A 7 -10.77 8.60 -17.41
N ALA A 8 -10.74 9.78 -16.80
CA ALA A 8 -9.52 10.39 -16.26
C ALA A 8 -9.09 9.81 -14.90
N LEU A 9 -9.96 9.01 -14.26
CA LEU A 9 -9.80 8.49 -12.90
C LEU A 9 -9.10 7.11 -12.87
N VAL A 10 -9.17 6.33 -13.96
CA VAL A 10 -8.49 5.02 -14.08
C VAL A 10 -6.96 5.18 -14.03
N MET A 11 -6.41 6.21 -14.69
CA MET A 11 -4.98 6.56 -14.61
C MET A 11 -4.53 7.07 -13.22
N HIS A 12 -5.45 7.42 -12.32
CA HIS A 12 -5.11 7.81 -10.96
C HIS A 12 -5.08 6.61 -9.98
N ARG A 13 -5.55 5.41 -10.37
CA ARG A 13 -5.68 4.25 -9.47
C ARG A 13 -4.39 3.46 -9.28
N ILE A 14 -3.57 3.36 -10.32
CA ILE A 14 -2.22 2.77 -10.19
C ILE A 14 -1.35 3.60 -9.23
N ARG A 15 -1.67 4.89 -9.08
CA ARG A 15 -0.96 5.82 -8.18
C ARG A 15 -0.99 5.48 -6.69
N CYS A 16 -1.74 4.46 -6.28
CA CYS A 16 -1.95 4.14 -4.86
C CYS A 16 -1.34 2.80 -4.41
N ILE A 17 -0.85 1.95 -5.33
CA ILE A 17 -0.44 0.58 -4.99
C ILE A 17 0.89 0.54 -4.22
N ALA A 18 1.74 1.56 -4.34
CA ALA A 18 3.04 1.56 -3.68
C ALA A 18 3.03 1.87 -2.16
N VAL A 19 1.89 2.16 -1.52
CA VAL A 19 1.90 2.57 -0.10
C VAL A 19 0.61 2.20 0.65
N SER A 20 0.58 1.02 1.28
CA SER A 20 -0.04 0.83 2.61
C SER A 20 0.49 -0.43 3.30
N ALA A 21 1.66 -0.30 3.91
CA ALA A 21 2.11 -1.17 4.98
C ALA A 21 2.60 -0.28 6.15
N GLU A 22 1.73 0.58 6.69
CA GLU A 22 1.96 1.20 8.01
C GLU A 22 0.64 1.55 8.71
N GLY A 23 0.45 0.97 9.90
CA GLY A 23 -0.60 1.28 10.88
C GLY A 23 -1.38 0.03 11.24
N GLY A 24 -1.49 -0.43 12.48
CA GLY A 24 -1.16 0.11 13.79
C GLY A 24 -1.93 -0.75 14.78
N PHE A 25 -1.25 -1.69 15.43
CA PHE A 25 -1.86 -2.63 16.37
C PHE A 25 -2.46 -1.89 17.57
N LYS A 26 -3.79 -1.99 17.72
CA LYS A 26 -4.48 -1.78 18.99
C LYS A 26 -5.02 -3.13 19.44
N ILE A 27 -4.35 -3.71 20.42
CA ILE A 27 -4.79 -4.88 21.16
C ILE A 27 -5.68 -4.35 22.29
N ASN A 28 -6.91 -4.82 22.39
CA ASN A 28 -7.69 -4.72 23.62
C ASN A 28 -8.26 -6.10 23.99
N ASN A 29 -7.90 -6.49 25.22
CA ASN A 29 -8.50 -7.49 26.12
C ASN A 29 -8.12 -8.97 25.97
N GLY A 30 -7.06 -9.37 26.70
CA GLY A 30 -7.21 -10.06 28.02
C GLY A 30 -7.27 -11.61 28.04
N PRO A 31 -6.54 -12.30 28.97
CA PRO A 31 -6.10 -13.70 28.85
C PRO A 31 -6.94 -14.71 29.68
N PRO A 32 -6.69 -16.04 29.62
CA PRO A 32 -5.76 -16.76 30.56
C PRO A 32 -5.03 -17.96 29.88
N ILE A 33 -4.15 -18.82 30.45
CA ILE A 33 -3.31 -18.99 31.66
C ILE A 33 -2.36 -20.18 31.33
N ASN A 34 -1.20 -20.23 32.01
CA ASN A 34 -0.10 -21.24 32.03
C ASN A 34 1.02 -21.00 30.99
N GLY A 35 2.29 -20.76 31.34
CA GLY A 35 3.02 -20.89 32.60
C GLY A 35 4.32 -21.64 32.32
N LYS A 36 5.47 -20.94 32.36
CA LYS A 36 6.79 -21.42 32.81
C LYS A 36 7.84 -20.33 32.62
N GLY A 37 8.53 -20.00 33.72
CA GLY A 37 9.57 -18.98 33.82
C GLY A 37 10.92 -19.38 33.21
N PRO A 38 11.92 -18.49 33.29
CA PRO A 38 13.13 -18.51 32.46
C PRO A 38 14.29 -19.28 33.11
N MET A 39 15.21 -19.80 32.29
CA MET A 39 16.55 -20.22 32.71
C MET A 39 17.62 -19.36 32.00
N PRO A 40 18.67 -18.89 32.72
CA PRO A 40 19.72 -18.03 32.18
C PRO A 40 20.93 -18.83 31.67
N SER A 41 21.60 -18.33 30.63
CA SER A 41 22.99 -18.71 30.30
C SER A 41 23.70 -17.45 29.80
N LYS A 42 24.61 -16.92 30.62
CA LYS A 42 26.06 -17.12 30.68
C LYS A 42 26.82 -16.34 29.60
N GLU A 43 27.59 -15.38 30.12
CA GLU A 43 28.64 -14.60 29.47
C GLU A 43 29.62 -15.51 28.72
N VAL A 44 30.02 -15.07 27.52
CA VAL A 44 31.32 -15.40 26.96
C VAL A 44 31.92 -14.10 26.43
N SER A 45 33.09 -13.80 26.97
CA SER A 45 33.94 -12.66 26.71
C SER A 45 34.88 -12.90 25.52
N ASP A 46 35.20 -11.78 24.86
CA ASP A 46 36.43 -11.40 24.16
C ASP A 46 36.89 -12.14 22.88
N THR A 47 36.98 -11.38 21.77
CA THR A 47 38.30 -10.89 21.28
C THR A 47 38.18 -9.83 20.16
N ASN A 48 38.88 -8.71 20.41
CA ASN A 48 39.65 -7.83 19.50
C ASN A 48 39.02 -7.21 18.24
N ILE A 49 38.65 -5.93 18.34
CA ILE A 49 38.66 -4.98 17.21
C ILE A 49 39.44 -3.74 17.65
N GLU A 50 40.43 -3.34 16.83
CA GLU A 50 41.21 -2.11 16.96
C GLU A 50 40.34 -0.89 17.27
N ALA A 51 40.67 -0.20 18.36
CA ALA A 51 39.94 0.95 18.85
C ALA A 51 40.12 2.16 17.94
N SER A 52 39.04 2.58 17.28
CA SER A 52 38.87 4.00 16.90
C SER A 52 38.83 4.86 18.17
N PRO A 53 39.32 6.11 18.16
CA PRO A 53 39.36 6.95 19.35
C PRO A 53 37.96 7.11 19.96
N PRO A 54 37.82 7.12 21.30
CA PRO A 54 36.53 7.11 21.96
C PRO A 54 35.77 8.40 21.65
N GLN A 55 34.57 8.27 21.07
CA GLN A 55 33.64 9.40 21.02
C GLN A 55 33.23 9.79 22.45
N PRO A 56 33.07 11.11 22.73
CA PRO A 56 32.72 11.57 24.06
C PRO A 56 31.39 10.94 24.52
N THR A 57 31.37 10.54 25.79
CA THR A 57 30.21 10.00 26.49
C THR A 57 29.04 11.00 26.45
N ARG A 58 27.81 10.50 26.63
CA ARG A 58 26.60 11.35 26.65
C ARG A 58 26.70 12.52 27.64
N ALA A 59 27.40 12.31 28.77
CA ALA A 59 27.68 13.36 29.75
C ALA A 59 28.63 14.44 29.19
N GLY A 60 29.75 14.05 28.56
CA GLY A 60 30.69 15.00 27.95
C GLY A 60 30.09 15.83 26.81
N ARG A 61 29.12 15.28 26.05
CA ARG A 61 28.39 16.05 25.03
C ARG A 61 27.47 17.11 25.65
N ILE A 62 26.80 16.80 26.77
CA ILE A 62 25.92 17.75 27.46
C ILE A 62 26.72 18.92 28.02
N GLU A 63 27.87 18.66 28.64
CA GLU A 63 28.78 19.72 29.13
C GLU A 63 29.24 20.64 28.00
N THR A 64 29.63 20.06 26.86
CA THR A 64 30.04 20.81 25.67
C THR A 64 28.92 21.73 25.16
N TYR A 65 27.67 21.23 25.11
CA TYR A 65 26.54 22.03 24.65
C TYR A 65 26.12 23.10 25.65
N THR A 66 26.22 22.83 26.94
CA THR A 66 25.98 23.82 27.99
C THR A 66 27.00 24.96 27.92
N GLU A 67 28.27 24.65 27.65
CA GLU A 67 29.29 25.69 27.47
C GLU A 67 29.06 26.51 26.20
N LEU A 68 28.67 25.87 25.08
CA LEU A 68 28.27 26.61 23.85
C LEU A 68 27.07 27.54 24.11
N ILE A 69 26.08 27.10 24.89
CA ILE A 69 24.95 27.95 25.31
C ILE A 69 25.45 29.12 26.17
N ARG A 70 26.37 28.87 27.11
CA ARG A 70 26.96 29.91 27.97
C ARG A 70 27.78 30.92 27.16
N GLN A 71 28.52 30.47 26.16
CA GLN A 71 29.22 31.33 25.21
C GLN A 71 28.24 32.20 24.43
N ALA A 72 27.14 31.61 23.94
CA ALA A 72 26.13 32.37 23.22
C ALA A 72 25.45 33.42 24.11
N MET A 73 25.25 33.11 25.39
CA MET A 73 24.75 34.06 26.39
C MET A 73 25.72 35.21 26.65
N ARG A 74 27.03 34.93 26.76
CA ARG A 74 28.05 35.99 26.90
C ARG A 74 28.12 36.89 25.67
N CYS A 75 28.02 36.32 24.47
CA CYS A 75 27.94 37.12 23.25
C CYS A 75 26.69 38.01 23.20
N LEU A 76 25.55 37.53 23.72
CA LEU A 76 24.34 38.36 23.88
C LEU A 76 24.57 39.54 24.85
N GLU A 77 25.24 39.30 25.97
CA GLU A 77 25.57 40.34 26.97
C GLU A 77 26.50 41.42 26.40
N ASN A 78 27.45 41.00 25.55
CA ASN A 78 28.37 41.91 24.86
C ASN A 78 27.76 42.55 23.59
N ASN A 79 26.48 42.31 23.31
CA ASN A 79 25.77 42.77 22.10
C ASN A 79 26.42 42.30 20.78
N ASP A 80 27.20 41.22 20.81
CA ASP A 80 27.82 40.60 19.64
C ASP A 80 26.84 39.62 18.96
N LYS A 81 25.96 40.20 18.14
CA LYS A 81 24.87 39.47 17.48
C LYS A 81 25.36 38.44 16.45
N ASP A 82 26.50 38.67 15.82
CA ASP A 82 27.07 37.75 14.84
C ASP A 82 27.70 36.52 15.51
N CYS A 83 28.34 36.69 16.67
CA CYS A 83 28.76 35.56 17.51
C CYS A 83 27.57 34.68 17.89
N VAL A 84 26.48 35.28 18.36
CA VAL A 84 25.29 34.52 18.79
C VAL A 84 24.66 33.75 17.63
N MET A 85 24.58 34.37 16.44
CA MET A 85 24.07 33.71 15.24
C MET A 85 24.88 32.46 14.88
N LYS A 86 26.22 32.54 14.90
CA LYS A 86 27.10 31.40 14.62
C LYS A 86 26.89 30.27 15.64
N LEU A 87 26.81 30.62 16.92
CA LEU A 87 26.61 29.63 17.98
C LEU A 87 25.22 28.99 17.93
N ILE A 88 24.16 29.72 17.57
CA ILE A 88 22.83 29.14 17.32
C ILE A 88 22.90 28.15 16.16
N GLU A 89 23.56 28.50 15.05
CA GLU A 89 23.71 27.60 13.90
C GLU A 89 24.44 26.31 14.30
N GLU A 90 25.53 26.42 15.06
CA GLU A 90 26.28 25.28 15.56
C GLU A 90 25.46 24.39 16.53
N LEU A 91 24.76 25.01 17.49
CA LEU A 91 23.86 24.30 18.41
C LEU A 91 22.72 23.60 17.66
N VAL A 92 22.20 24.20 16.58
CA VAL A 92 21.12 23.60 15.79
C VAL A 92 21.64 22.47 14.90
N ARG A 93 22.80 22.62 14.25
CA ARG A 93 23.45 21.56 13.46
C ARG A 93 23.73 20.32 14.30
N ASN A 94 24.15 20.51 15.55
CA ASN A 94 24.37 19.44 16.52
C ASN A 94 23.09 18.93 17.21
N GLN A 95 21.91 19.36 16.74
CA GLN A 95 20.58 18.97 17.25
C GLN A 95 20.32 19.29 18.73
N CYS A 96 21.06 20.22 19.33
CA CYS A 96 20.89 20.63 20.74
C CYS A 96 19.51 21.24 21.03
N HIS A 97 18.80 21.69 19.99
CA HIS A 97 17.44 22.22 20.07
C HIS A 97 16.35 21.15 20.28
N ASN A 98 16.69 19.86 20.17
CA ASN A 98 15.76 18.74 20.30
C ASN A 98 15.82 18.10 21.70
N GLY A 99 14.90 18.53 22.58
CA GLY A 99 14.83 18.04 23.96
C GLY A 99 14.57 16.55 24.13
N ARG A 100 14.13 15.83 23.08
CA ARG A 100 13.97 14.37 23.10
C ARG A 100 15.33 13.64 22.98
N LEU A 101 16.32 14.27 22.35
CA LEU A 101 17.64 13.69 22.11
C LEU A 101 18.63 14.06 23.21
N ILE A 102 18.70 15.36 23.54
CA ILE A 102 19.76 15.88 24.42
C ILE A 102 19.29 16.21 25.85
N GLY A 103 17.98 16.11 26.10
CA GLY A 103 17.37 16.51 27.37
C GLY A 103 16.75 17.89 27.31
N LYS A 104 15.75 18.11 28.17
CA LYS A 104 14.91 19.32 28.16
C LYS A 104 15.72 20.59 28.45
N GLU A 105 16.66 20.51 29.39
CA GLU A 105 17.45 21.65 29.87
C GLU A 105 18.29 22.30 28.76
N VAL A 106 19.12 21.52 28.06
CA VAL A 106 19.93 22.01 26.93
C VAL A 106 19.03 22.57 25.82
N ALA A 107 17.95 21.86 25.48
CA ALA A 107 17.03 22.33 24.44
C ALA A 107 16.27 23.61 24.82
N ASP A 108 15.92 23.79 26.09
CA ASP A 108 15.35 25.02 26.61
C ASP A 108 16.39 26.16 26.63
N GLY A 109 17.66 25.85 26.89
CA GLY A 109 18.77 26.79 26.75
C GLY A 109 18.91 27.31 25.31
N VAL A 110 18.90 26.43 24.31
CA VAL A 110 18.93 26.85 22.89
C VAL A 110 17.70 27.70 22.52
N ARG A 111 16.51 27.35 23.01
CA ARG A 111 15.30 28.17 22.82
C ARG A 111 15.46 29.55 23.44
N MET A 112 16.03 29.63 24.63
CA MET A 112 16.25 30.88 25.34
C MET A 112 17.23 31.79 24.58
N VAL A 113 18.35 31.25 24.10
CA VAL A 113 19.33 32.00 23.30
C VAL A 113 18.68 32.54 22.03
N ALA A 114 17.95 31.70 21.28
CA ALA A 114 17.24 32.14 20.07
C ALA A 114 16.16 33.20 20.38
N HIS A 115 15.44 33.06 21.49
CA HIS A 115 14.44 34.05 21.92
C HIS A 115 15.07 35.40 22.27
N LYS A 116 16.17 35.39 23.04
CA LYS A 116 16.86 36.61 23.44
C LYS A 116 17.45 37.33 22.24
N LEU A 117 18.11 36.61 21.33
CA LEU A 117 18.60 37.18 20.08
C LEU A 117 17.45 37.82 19.29
N TRP A 118 16.32 37.14 19.17
CA TRP A 118 15.13 37.66 18.46
C TRP A 118 14.61 38.98 19.03
N LEU A 119 14.61 39.15 20.36
CA LEU A 119 14.13 40.38 21.01
C LEU A 119 15.05 41.58 20.72
N VAL A 120 16.36 41.39 20.74
CA VAL A 120 17.36 42.46 20.56
C VAL A 120 17.74 42.72 19.10
N SER A 121 17.20 41.93 18.17
CA SER A 121 17.51 42.02 16.73
C SER A 121 16.60 43.00 15.99
N ASP A 122 17.16 43.68 14.99
CA ASP A 122 16.37 44.39 13.98
C ASP A 122 15.67 43.41 13.03
N ASN A 123 14.94 43.95 12.05
CA ASN A 123 14.19 43.10 11.13
C ASN A 123 15.07 42.31 10.16
N GLU A 124 16.27 42.79 9.83
CA GLU A 124 17.17 42.13 8.89
C GLU A 124 17.80 40.90 9.53
N LEU A 125 18.32 41.06 10.75
CA LEU A 125 18.88 39.96 11.53
C LEU A 125 17.80 38.93 11.94
N ARG A 126 16.57 39.39 12.21
CA ARG A 126 15.42 38.48 12.39
C ARG A 126 15.15 37.64 11.13
N CYS A 127 15.22 38.24 9.94
CA CYS A 127 15.09 37.49 8.70
C CYS A 127 16.24 36.51 8.48
N LYS A 128 17.48 36.90 8.79
CA LYS A 128 18.67 36.02 8.74
C LYS A 128 18.48 34.80 9.65
N LEU A 129 18.12 35.02 10.92
CA LEU A 129 17.83 33.96 11.89
C LEU A 129 16.75 32.99 11.38
N LEU A 130 15.66 33.51 10.85
CA LEU A 130 14.60 32.66 10.31
C LEU A 130 15.06 31.83 9.10
N ARG A 131 15.86 32.38 8.19
CA ARG A 131 16.39 31.63 7.03
C ARG A 131 17.30 30.50 7.48
N THR A 132 18.24 30.80 8.38
CA THR A 132 19.18 29.83 8.95
C THR A 132 18.43 28.68 9.65
N LEU A 133 17.46 28.99 10.52
CA LEU A 133 16.67 27.95 11.19
C LEU A 133 15.87 27.07 10.21
N ARG A 134 15.34 27.67 9.14
CA ARG A 134 14.64 26.91 8.09
C ARG A 134 15.61 25.98 7.34
N GLU A 135 16.74 26.50 6.91
CA GLU A 135 17.76 25.75 6.14
C GLU A 135 18.34 24.59 6.93
N LEU A 136 18.47 24.75 8.25
CA LEU A 136 18.87 23.70 9.17
C LEU A 136 17.74 22.73 9.55
N GLY A 137 16.58 22.80 8.89
CA GLY A 137 15.48 21.85 9.04
C GLY A 137 14.67 22.00 10.33
N VAL A 138 14.77 23.12 11.04
CA VAL A 138 14.03 23.36 12.28
C VAL A 138 12.54 23.49 12.00
N THR A 139 11.73 22.77 12.77
CA THR A 139 10.28 22.74 12.53
C THR A 139 9.63 24.10 12.81
N LYS A 140 8.59 24.42 12.03
CA LYS A 140 7.75 25.61 12.25
C LYS A 140 7.18 25.70 13.67
N LYS A 141 6.84 24.56 14.28
CA LYS A 141 6.34 24.50 15.67
C LYS A 141 7.42 24.93 16.66
N TRP A 142 8.66 24.44 16.47
CA TRP A 142 9.79 24.81 17.32
C TRP A 142 10.07 26.31 17.20
N VAL A 143 10.15 26.86 15.99
CA VAL A 143 10.42 28.30 15.76
C VAL A 143 9.37 29.17 16.43
N ARG A 144 8.09 28.82 16.30
CA ARG A 144 7.01 29.53 16.99
C ARG A 144 7.14 29.48 18.52
N GLY A 145 7.50 28.32 19.06
CA GLY A 145 7.70 28.14 20.50
C GLY A 145 8.91 28.91 21.02
N ALA A 146 10.06 28.79 20.36
CA ALA A 146 11.31 29.43 20.73
C ALA A 146 11.20 30.96 20.64
N LEU A 147 10.70 31.49 19.53
CA LEU A 147 10.63 32.93 19.29
C LEU A 147 9.39 33.58 19.92
N LYS A 148 8.49 32.77 20.52
CA LYS A 148 7.18 33.19 21.06
C LYS A 148 6.32 33.97 20.08
N ILE A 149 6.41 33.65 18.79
CA ILE A 149 5.62 34.27 17.72
C ILE A 149 4.35 33.46 17.42
N ASN A 150 3.24 34.17 17.24
CA ASN A 150 1.98 33.54 16.90
C ASN A 150 1.94 33.10 15.43
N ARG A 151 0.97 32.25 15.07
CA ARG A 151 0.84 31.68 13.72
C ARG A 151 0.69 32.76 12.65
N LYS A 152 -0.16 33.77 12.90
CA LYS A 152 -0.49 34.82 11.94
C LYS A 152 0.74 35.68 11.65
N GLU A 153 1.56 35.93 12.66
CA GLU A 153 2.77 36.72 12.53
C GLU A 153 3.84 36.01 11.68
N LEU A 154 4.11 34.73 11.94
CA LEU A 154 5.05 33.97 11.12
C LEU A 154 4.54 33.76 9.68
N ASP A 155 3.25 33.41 9.52
CA ASP A 155 2.68 32.99 8.23
C ASP A 155 2.34 34.16 7.29
N LYS A 156 2.13 35.36 7.82
CA LYS A 156 1.80 36.55 7.03
C LYS A 156 2.93 37.57 7.07
N LYS A 157 3.25 38.13 8.24
CA LYS A 157 4.21 39.23 8.37
C LYS A 157 5.61 38.80 7.99
N TRP A 158 6.14 37.76 8.62
CA TRP A 158 7.53 37.33 8.40
C TRP A 158 7.70 36.54 7.10
N ARG A 159 6.68 35.81 6.64
CA ARG A 159 6.67 35.21 5.29
C ARG A 159 6.87 36.25 4.21
N THR A 160 6.03 37.30 4.19
CA THR A 160 6.12 38.37 3.18
C THR A 160 7.39 39.18 3.34
N ARG A 161 7.76 39.54 4.58
CA ARG A 161 8.91 40.41 4.84
C ARG A 161 10.25 39.73 4.54
N CYS A 162 10.43 38.47 4.92
CA CYS A 162 11.71 37.78 4.77
C CYS A 162 11.79 36.91 3.52
N ASN A 163 10.69 36.77 2.78
CA ASN A 163 10.52 35.79 1.71
C ASN A 163 10.85 34.36 2.16
N ILE A 164 10.31 33.97 3.32
CA ILE A 164 10.56 32.67 3.94
C ILE A 164 9.28 31.86 3.98
N GLU A 165 9.26 30.78 3.21
CA GLU A 165 8.22 29.76 3.31
C GLU A 165 8.72 28.58 4.15
N TRP A 166 8.17 28.42 5.34
CA TRP A 166 8.40 27.20 6.13
C TRP A 166 7.63 26.06 5.50
N GLY A 167 8.37 25.21 4.76
CA GLY A 167 7.96 23.94 4.19
C GLY A 167 6.45 23.84 3.97
N ILE A 168 6.01 24.11 2.73
CA ILE A 168 4.75 23.56 2.26
C ILE A 168 4.75 22.11 2.72
N ARG A 169 3.72 21.72 3.48
CA ARG A 169 3.44 20.32 3.76
C ARG A 169 3.17 19.73 2.39
N ILE A 170 4.21 19.28 1.68
CA ILE A 170 4.08 18.68 0.34
C ILE A 170 3.01 17.63 0.56
N LYS A 171 1.87 17.79 -0.11
CA LYS A 171 0.75 16.92 0.16
C LYS A 171 1.24 15.53 -0.24
N ARG A 172 0.91 14.50 0.54
CA ARG A 172 1.32 13.13 0.24
C ARG A 172 1.08 12.76 -1.23
N ARG A 173 -0.03 13.23 -1.82
CA ARG A 173 -0.34 13.07 -3.25
C ARG A 173 0.72 13.68 -4.20
N ASP A 174 1.29 14.82 -3.83
CA ASP A 174 2.29 15.52 -4.65
C ASP A 174 3.66 14.83 -4.51
N ILE A 175 3.94 14.19 -3.36
CA ILE A 175 5.11 13.31 -3.18
C ILE A 175 4.94 12.03 -4.01
N ILE A 176 3.78 11.37 -3.90
CA ILE A 176 3.44 10.15 -4.65
C ILE A 176 3.60 10.39 -6.16
N LYS A 177 2.99 11.48 -6.67
CA LYS A 177 3.11 11.84 -8.08
C LYS A 177 4.57 12.02 -8.49
N ARG A 178 5.41 12.69 -7.69
CA ARG A 178 6.84 12.83 -7.98
C ARG A 178 7.58 11.50 -8.01
N VAL A 179 7.24 10.56 -7.12
CA VAL A 179 7.84 9.21 -7.12
C VAL A 179 7.43 8.45 -8.38
N GLU A 180 6.16 8.50 -8.78
CA GLU A 180 5.69 7.87 -10.01
C GLU A 180 6.31 8.47 -11.27
N ASP A 181 6.35 9.80 -11.35
CA ASP A 181 6.97 10.51 -12.46
C ASP A 181 8.45 10.07 -12.58
N LEU A 182 9.17 9.98 -11.45
CA LEU A 182 10.54 9.44 -11.42
C LEU A 182 10.61 7.97 -11.85
N LEU A 183 9.71 7.11 -11.36
CA LEU A 183 9.65 5.69 -11.71
C LEU A 183 9.48 5.49 -13.22
N ARG A 184 8.59 6.27 -13.84
CA ARG A 184 8.35 6.24 -15.29
C ARG A 184 9.52 6.83 -16.06
N GLU A 185 9.92 8.05 -15.74
CA GLU A 185 10.93 8.80 -16.50
C GLU A 185 12.33 8.20 -16.40
N ARG A 186 12.70 7.66 -15.23
CA ARG A 186 14.06 7.17 -14.98
C ARG A 186 14.22 5.67 -15.16
N PHE A 187 13.15 4.90 -14.93
CA PHE A 187 13.23 3.44 -14.86
C PHE A 187 12.27 2.74 -15.83
N GLY A 188 11.47 3.47 -16.60
CA GLY A 188 10.46 2.88 -17.47
C GLY A 188 9.41 2.07 -16.68
N TRP A 189 9.27 2.33 -15.38
CA TRP A 189 8.42 1.56 -14.48
C TRP A 189 6.99 2.11 -14.52
N ASP A 190 6.28 1.77 -15.58
CA ASP A 190 4.87 2.08 -15.78
C ASP A 190 3.95 0.89 -15.44
N GLU A 191 2.67 1.03 -15.74
CA GLU A 191 1.68 0.02 -15.36
C GLU A 191 1.72 -1.24 -16.18
N VAL A 192 2.16 -1.13 -17.44
CA VAL A 192 2.39 -2.29 -18.28
C VAL A 192 3.54 -3.08 -17.69
N LYS A 193 4.65 -2.41 -17.34
CA LYS A 193 5.80 -3.07 -16.71
C LYS A 193 5.43 -3.72 -15.37
N MET A 194 4.65 -3.05 -14.53
CA MET A 194 4.15 -3.63 -13.28
C MET A 194 3.29 -4.87 -13.50
N CYS A 195 2.43 -4.86 -14.53
CA CYS A 195 1.64 -6.03 -14.89
C CYS A 195 2.52 -7.18 -15.40
N GLU A 196 3.52 -6.92 -16.24
CA GLU A 196 4.42 -7.97 -16.73
C GLU A 196 5.16 -8.66 -15.58
N GLU A 197 5.64 -7.88 -14.60
CA GLU A 197 6.29 -8.44 -13.41
C GLU A 197 5.32 -9.25 -12.54
N LEU A 198 4.04 -8.83 -12.45
CA LEU A 198 2.99 -9.64 -11.81
C LEU A 198 2.76 -10.95 -12.55
N MET A 199 2.61 -10.91 -13.88
CA MET A 199 2.38 -12.10 -14.72
C MET A 199 3.55 -13.08 -14.60
N ARG A 200 4.78 -12.58 -14.64
CA ARG A 200 5.99 -13.38 -14.44
C ARG A 200 6.05 -13.98 -13.03
N PHE A 201 5.68 -13.21 -12.00
CA PHE A 201 5.65 -13.68 -10.62
C PHE A 201 4.71 -14.88 -10.44
N ILE A 202 3.55 -14.86 -11.10
CA ILE A 202 2.55 -15.92 -11.02
C ILE A 202 2.78 -17.08 -12.02
N GLY A 203 3.94 -17.11 -12.68
CA GLY A 203 4.35 -18.19 -13.57
C GLY A 203 3.80 -18.11 -14.99
N ILE A 204 3.40 -16.92 -15.47
CA ILE A 204 2.90 -16.73 -16.84
C ILE A 204 4.00 -16.15 -17.72
N ASP A 205 4.26 -16.83 -18.84
CA ASP A 205 5.16 -16.38 -19.89
C ASP A 205 4.43 -15.40 -20.82
N THR A 206 4.68 -14.11 -20.57
CA THR A 206 4.12 -13.03 -21.37
C THR A 206 4.64 -12.99 -22.81
N GLU A 207 5.87 -13.44 -23.07
CA GLU A 207 6.45 -13.45 -24.42
C GLU A 207 5.84 -14.55 -25.27
N MET A 208 5.64 -15.73 -24.68
CA MET A 208 4.95 -16.83 -25.33
C MET A 208 3.53 -16.44 -25.72
N LEU A 209 2.77 -15.79 -24.82
CA LEU A 209 1.42 -15.31 -25.13
C LEU A 209 1.40 -14.34 -26.32
N ARG A 210 2.38 -13.43 -26.41
CA ARG A 210 2.48 -12.45 -27.50
C ARG A 210 2.76 -13.10 -28.85
N LYS A 211 3.49 -14.23 -28.91
CA LYS A 211 3.68 -15.01 -30.14
C LYS A 211 2.35 -15.47 -30.75
N TYR A 212 1.32 -15.66 -29.93
CA TYR A 212 -0.03 -16.02 -30.35
C TYR A 212 -0.98 -14.82 -30.42
N GLY A 213 -0.46 -13.58 -30.42
CA GLY A 213 -1.26 -12.36 -30.54
C GLY A 213 -2.06 -12.00 -29.28
N ILE A 214 -1.73 -12.59 -28.13
CA ILE A 214 -2.36 -12.27 -26.85
C ILE A 214 -1.51 -11.23 -26.13
N GLU A 215 -2.05 -10.01 -25.95
CA GLU A 215 -1.47 -9.06 -25.01
C GLU A 215 -1.93 -9.42 -23.58
N PRO A 216 -1.02 -9.78 -22.66
CA PRO A 216 -1.37 -10.18 -21.29
C PRO A 216 -1.73 -9.01 -20.37
N CYS A 217 -1.31 -7.79 -20.69
CA CYS A 217 -1.44 -6.61 -19.82
C CYS A 217 -2.47 -5.58 -20.29
N ASP A 218 -3.28 -5.90 -21.28
CA ASP A 218 -4.34 -5.04 -21.80
C ASP A 218 -5.50 -4.78 -20.80
N TRP A 219 -5.55 -5.53 -19.69
CA TRP A 219 -6.48 -5.28 -18.58
C TRP A 219 -6.14 -4.04 -17.75
N VAL A 220 -4.88 -3.61 -17.73
CA VAL A 220 -4.38 -2.53 -16.85
C VAL A 220 -5.08 -1.20 -17.11
N HIS A 221 -5.46 -0.93 -18.36
CA HIS A 221 -6.15 0.29 -18.77
C HIS A 221 -7.66 0.12 -18.88
N ALA A 222 -8.17 -1.08 -18.60
CA ALA A 222 -9.57 -1.39 -18.75
C ALA A 222 -10.37 -0.84 -17.56
N GLY A 223 -11.06 0.28 -17.79
CA GLY A 223 -12.00 0.84 -16.82
C GLY A 223 -13.19 -0.08 -16.55
N PHE A 224 -13.88 0.17 -15.45
CA PHE A 224 -15.18 -0.44 -15.13
C PHE A 224 -16.20 0.63 -14.75
N ASP A 225 -17.47 0.28 -14.88
CA ASP A 225 -18.59 1.15 -14.54
C ASP A 225 -19.37 0.62 -13.32
N GLU A 226 -20.43 1.33 -12.95
CA GLU A 226 -21.28 0.97 -11.82
C GLU A 226 -21.97 -0.38 -12.00
N VAL A 227 -22.31 -0.79 -13.23
CA VAL A 227 -23.00 -2.06 -13.49
C VAL A 227 -22.04 -3.23 -13.31
N TYR A 228 -20.81 -3.09 -13.79
CA TYR A 228 -19.75 -4.05 -13.51
C TYR A 228 -19.48 -4.15 -12.00
N PHE A 229 -19.34 -3.01 -11.32
CA PHE A 229 -19.12 -3.01 -9.87
C PHE A 229 -20.31 -3.62 -9.10
N MET A 230 -21.54 -3.52 -9.61
CA MET A 230 -22.70 -4.21 -9.03
C MET A 230 -22.51 -5.73 -8.99
N GLY A 231 -21.90 -6.31 -10.03
CA GLY A 231 -21.55 -7.73 -10.08
C GLY A 231 -20.57 -8.11 -8.96
N ILE A 232 -19.48 -7.35 -8.83
CA ILE A 232 -18.49 -7.50 -7.74
C ILE A 232 -19.16 -7.34 -6.36
N ALA A 233 -20.03 -6.34 -6.22
CA ALA A 233 -20.72 -6.02 -4.97
C ALA A 233 -21.61 -7.16 -4.46
N LEU A 234 -22.22 -7.91 -5.38
CA LEU A 234 -23.11 -9.01 -5.05
C LEU A 234 -22.40 -10.35 -4.97
N SER A 235 -21.30 -10.50 -5.72
CA SER A 235 -20.50 -11.71 -5.71
C SER A 235 -19.55 -11.73 -4.52
N ASP A 236 -18.68 -10.74 -4.32
CA ASP A 236 -17.45 -10.89 -3.52
C ASP A 236 -17.29 -9.83 -2.39
N LEU A 237 -18.05 -8.74 -2.47
CA LEU A 237 -17.93 -7.64 -1.51
C LEU A 237 -18.43 -8.01 -0.11
N TYR A 238 -17.55 -7.88 0.88
CA TYR A 238 -17.92 -7.98 2.29
C TYR A 238 -18.57 -6.68 2.77
N VAL A 239 -19.72 -6.77 3.44
CA VAL A 239 -20.50 -5.64 3.94
C VAL A 239 -20.89 -5.87 5.40
N LYS A 240 -20.48 -4.97 6.29
CA LYS A 240 -20.82 -4.99 7.72
C LYS A 240 -21.32 -3.63 8.18
N PHE A 241 -22.53 -3.58 8.73
CA PHE A 241 -23.06 -2.37 9.36
C PHE A 241 -22.42 -2.14 10.74
N VAL A 242 -22.03 -0.91 11.01
CA VAL A 242 -21.47 -0.48 12.31
C VAL A 242 -22.09 0.83 12.75
N GLU A 243 -22.23 1.05 14.05
CA GLU A 243 -22.76 2.30 14.60
C GLU A 243 -21.64 3.12 15.22
N ILE A 244 -21.49 4.37 14.77
CA ILE A 244 -20.47 5.31 15.27
C ILE A 244 -21.16 6.62 15.61
N ASN A 245 -21.11 7.04 16.87
CA ASN A 245 -21.73 8.28 17.35
C ASN A 245 -23.21 8.42 16.93
N LYS A 246 -24.01 7.37 17.15
CA LYS A 246 -25.45 7.28 16.80
C LYS A 246 -25.76 7.36 15.29
N ASN A 247 -24.75 7.31 14.44
CA ASN A 247 -24.91 7.24 12.98
C ASN A 247 -24.59 5.83 12.50
N LYS A 248 -25.36 5.32 11.53
CA LYS A 248 -25.09 4.05 10.87
C LYS A 248 -24.06 4.22 9.76
N TYR A 249 -23.02 3.40 9.83
CA TYR A 249 -21.97 3.27 8.83
C TYR A 249 -21.96 1.85 8.28
N VAL A 250 -21.29 1.70 7.15
CA VAL A 250 -21.02 0.42 6.51
C VAL A 250 -19.51 0.31 6.35
N ASN A 251 -18.95 -0.76 6.90
CA ASN A 251 -17.61 -1.24 6.63
C ASN A 251 -17.71 -2.18 5.42
N VAL A 252 -16.97 -1.84 4.38
CA VAL A 252 -16.98 -2.58 3.11
C VAL A 252 -15.57 -3.03 2.82
N ALA A 253 -15.38 -4.30 2.51
CA ALA A 253 -14.06 -4.84 2.22
C ALA A 253 -14.05 -5.77 1.01
N LEU A 254 -12.96 -5.73 0.25
CA LEU A 254 -12.55 -6.79 -0.66
C LEU A 254 -11.29 -7.41 -0.07
N ASN A 255 -11.35 -8.70 0.26
CA ASN A 255 -10.33 -9.41 1.00
C ASN A 255 -9.79 -10.56 0.15
N THR A 256 -8.49 -10.79 0.19
CA THR A 256 -7.89 -11.86 -0.59
C THR A 256 -6.55 -12.31 -0.03
N THR A 257 -6.21 -13.57 -0.28
CA THR A 257 -4.87 -14.15 -0.13
C THR A 257 -4.24 -14.41 -1.50
N ASN A 258 -4.97 -14.18 -2.59
CA ASN A 258 -4.53 -14.43 -3.96
C ASN A 258 -3.63 -13.29 -4.48
N ALA A 259 -2.54 -13.66 -5.16
CA ALA A 259 -1.56 -12.71 -5.69
C ALA A 259 -2.16 -11.72 -6.71
N ILE A 260 -3.06 -12.20 -7.57
CA ILE A 260 -3.69 -11.40 -8.62
C ILE A 260 -4.74 -10.47 -8.02
N ASP A 261 -5.63 -11.01 -7.20
CA ASP A 261 -6.68 -10.23 -6.55
C ASP A 261 -6.11 -9.14 -5.64
N ALA A 262 -4.94 -9.38 -5.03
CA ALA A 262 -4.26 -8.37 -4.24
C ALA A 262 -4.03 -7.09 -5.06
N VAL A 263 -3.63 -7.20 -6.33
CA VAL A 263 -3.47 -6.04 -7.21
C VAL A 263 -4.82 -5.59 -7.76
N PHE A 264 -5.63 -6.53 -8.24
CA PHE A 264 -6.88 -6.26 -8.94
C PHE A 264 -7.93 -5.57 -8.04
N PHE A 265 -8.14 -6.04 -6.81
CA PHE A 265 -9.12 -5.46 -5.88
C PHE A 265 -8.78 -4.03 -5.45
N SER A 266 -7.48 -3.69 -5.42
CA SER A 266 -7.03 -2.31 -5.18
C SER A 266 -7.61 -1.33 -6.22
N LEU A 267 -7.93 -1.82 -7.41
CA LEU A 267 -8.46 -1.05 -8.51
C LEU A 267 -9.98 -0.96 -8.49
N LEU A 268 -10.72 -1.74 -7.69
CA LEU A 268 -12.18 -1.87 -7.84
C LEU A 268 -13.03 -0.94 -6.96
N LEU A 269 -12.56 -0.55 -5.78
CA LEU A 269 -13.42 0.23 -4.88
C LEU A 269 -13.69 1.65 -5.43
N PRO A 270 -14.95 2.10 -5.52
CA PRO A 270 -15.32 3.36 -6.17
C PRO A 270 -15.02 4.61 -5.32
N VAL A 271 -14.58 4.45 -4.06
CA VAL A 271 -14.25 5.56 -3.15
C VAL A 271 -12.73 5.78 -3.13
N GLN A 272 -12.32 7.04 -3.18
CA GLN A 272 -10.98 7.51 -3.55
C GLN A 272 -9.82 7.08 -2.63
N ARG A 273 -10.04 6.35 -1.53
CA ARG A 273 -9.02 5.90 -0.56
C ARG A 273 -9.54 4.73 0.28
N SER A 274 -9.33 3.50 -0.17
CA SER A 274 -9.42 2.35 0.72
C SER A 274 -8.24 2.36 1.70
N THR A 275 -8.53 1.98 2.94
CA THR A 275 -7.51 1.56 3.90
C THR A 275 -7.09 0.15 3.50
N VAL A 276 -5.79 -0.09 3.39
CA VAL A 276 -5.29 -1.47 3.24
C VAL A 276 -5.09 -2.05 4.63
N GLU A 277 -5.69 -3.20 4.87
CA GLU A 277 -5.50 -4.02 6.06
C GLU A 277 -4.72 -5.27 5.68
N ILE A 278 -3.81 -5.70 6.56
CA ILE A 278 -3.02 -6.92 6.41
C ILE A 278 -3.18 -7.71 7.70
N TRP A 279 -3.50 -8.99 7.60
CA TRP A 279 -3.69 -9.87 8.77
C TRP A 279 -3.25 -11.30 8.47
N TRP A 280 -2.91 -12.04 9.53
CA TRP A 280 -2.69 -13.49 9.44
C TRP A 280 -4.03 -14.18 9.21
N VAL A 281 -4.18 -14.84 8.07
CA VAL A 281 -5.33 -15.72 7.81
C VAL A 281 -5.09 -17.05 8.52
N ASP A 282 -3.88 -17.56 8.41
CA ASP A 282 -3.42 -18.74 9.13
C ASP A 282 -1.97 -18.50 9.60
N ARG A 283 -1.74 -18.67 10.90
CA ARG A 283 -0.42 -18.47 11.50
C ARG A 283 0.48 -19.70 11.39
N GLU A 284 -0.11 -20.88 11.26
CA GLU A 284 0.62 -22.15 11.21
C GLU A 284 1.25 -22.33 9.83
N THR A 285 0.46 -22.12 8.78
CA THR A 285 0.94 -22.14 7.38
C THR A 285 1.60 -20.82 6.98
N GLY A 286 1.40 -19.75 7.75
CA GLY A 286 1.98 -18.43 7.49
C GLY A 286 1.26 -17.63 6.40
N ILE A 287 0.04 -18.02 6.03
CA ILE A 287 -0.76 -17.31 5.02
C ILE A 287 -1.19 -15.94 5.54
N VAL A 288 -0.87 -14.90 4.77
CA VAL A 288 -1.20 -13.51 5.07
C VAL A 288 -2.23 -12.98 4.06
N GLY A 289 -3.32 -12.45 4.58
CA GLY A 289 -4.39 -11.82 3.79
C GLY A 289 -4.18 -10.31 3.65
N VAL A 290 -4.72 -9.77 2.56
CA VAL A 290 -4.83 -8.35 2.30
C VAL A 290 -6.29 -7.99 2.12
N GLY A 291 -6.70 -6.84 2.66
CA GLY A 291 -8.05 -6.34 2.56
C GLY A 291 -8.08 -4.86 2.21
N TYR A 292 -8.99 -4.49 1.33
CA TYR A 292 -9.23 -3.11 0.95
C TYR A 292 -10.52 -2.63 1.62
N LEU A 293 -10.37 -1.93 2.73
CA LEU A 293 -11.49 -1.49 3.58
C LEU A 293 -11.88 -0.04 3.27
N ILE A 294 -13.18 0.23 3.17
CA ILE A 294 -13.74 1.58 3.28
C ILE A 294 -14.79 1.63 4.38
N VAL A 295 -14.85 2.77 5.08
CA VAL A 295 -15.90 3.07 6.05
C VAL A 295 -16.69 4.26 5.53
N VAL A 296 -17.96 4.02 5.24
CA VAL A 296 -18.85 5.00 4.61
C VAL A 296 -20.16 5.08 5.36
N ARG A 297 -20.79 6.26 5.36
CA ARG A 297 -22.13 6.41 5.94
C ARG A 297 -23.12 5.52 5.19
N ALA A 298 -23.96 4.79 5.92
CA ALA A 298 -24.85 3.79 5.34
C ALA A 298 -25.85 4.41 4.33
N ASP A 299 -26.38 5.59 4.63
CA ASP A 299 -27.28 6.35 3.75
C ASP A 299 -26.61 6.87 2.47
N LYS A 300 -25.28 6.86 2.40
CA LYS A 300 -24.50 7.30 1.24
C LYS A 300 -23.89 6.15 0.43
N TRP A 301 -24.13 4.91 0.85
CA TRP A 301 -23.56 3.73 0.21
C TRP A 301 -24.65 2.81 -0.33
N GLY A 302 -25.09 3.11 -1.56
CA GLY A 302 -26.18 2.37 -2.23
C GLY A 302 -25.89 0.89 -2.46
N TRP A 303 -24.62 0.48 -2.42
CA TRP A 303 -24.20 -0.91 -2.63
C TRP A 303 -24.42 -1.82 -1.42
N ALA A 304 -24.81 -1.29 -0.26
CA ALA A 304 -25.16 -2.12 0.90
C ALA A 304 -26.61 -2.61 0.90
N ASN A 305 -27.48 -2.05 0.07
CA ASN A 305 -28.88 -2.48 0.00
C ASN A 305 -29.05 -3.63 -0.99
N TYR A 306 -28.80 -4.85 -0.49
CA TYR A 306 -28.84 -6.07 -1.30
C TYR A 306 -30.18 -6.28 -2.03
N GLU A 307 -31.31 -6.05 -1.38
CA GLU A 307 -32.64 -6.24 -1.99
C GLU A 307 -32.88 -5.27 -3.15
N GLU A 308 -32.47 -4.02 -2.99
CA GLU A 308 -32.59 -3.01 -4.04
C GLU A 308 -31.69 -3.32 -5.24
N LEU A 309 -30.49 -3.83 -4.99
CA LEU A 309 -29.59 -4.29 -6.06
C LEU A 309 -30.21 -5.45 -6.85
N ILE A 310 -30.82 -6.43 -6.18
CA ILE A 310 -31.52 -7.55 -6.85
C ILE A 310 -32.68 -7.04 -7.70
N LYS A 311 -33.47 -6.08 -7.21
CA LYS A 311 -34.55 -5.45 -8.01
C LYS A 311 -33.99 -4.76 -9.25
N ARG A 312 -32.89 -4.02 -9.11
CA ARG A 312 -32.20 -3.34 -10.22
C ARG A 312 -31.65 -4.32 -11.25
N ILE A 313 -31.20 -5.51 -10.83
CA ILE A 313 -30.75 -6.57 -11.75
C ILE A 313 -31.90 -7.07 -12.62
N ARG A 314 -33.05 -7.37 -12.02
CA ARG A 314 -34.21 -7.91 -12.74
C ARG A 314 -34.78 -6.95 -13.79
N THR A 315 -34.55 -5.65 -13.63
CA THR A 315 -34.96 -4.59 -14.56
C THR A 315 -33.82 -4.04 -15.40
N LEU A 316 -32.64 -4.67 -15.35
CA LEU A 316 -31.46 -4.23 -16.07
C LEU A 316 -31.67 -4.39 -17.59
N ARG A 317 -31.23 -3.40 -18.37
CA ARG A 317 -31.30 -3.47 -19.84
C ARG A 317 -30.36 -4.57 -20.34
N LEU A 318 -30.75 -5.28 -21.39
CA LEU A 318 -29.97 -6.41 -21.93
C LEU A 318 -28.54 -6.00 -22.33
N GLU A 319 -28.32 -4.76 -22.79
CA GLU A 319 -27.00 -4.18 -23.12
C GLU A 319 -26.08 -3.95 -21.91
N ASP A 320 -26.65 -3.90 -20.70
CA ASP A 320 -25.91 -3.72 -19.44
C ASP A 320 -25.59 -5.07 -18.77
N VAL A 321 -26.34 -6.14 -19.11
CA VAL A 321 -26.16 -7.49 -18.55
C VAL A 321 -24.73 -8.06 -18.69
N PRO A 322 -24.02 -7.96 -19.84
CA PRO A 322 -22.67 -8.51 -19.94
C PRO A 322 -21.72 -7.95 -18.88
N ARG A 323 -21.87 -6.66 -18.54
CA ARG A 323 -21.04 -5.98 -17.54
C ARG A 323 -21.32 -6.50 -16.15
N LEU A 324 -22.59 -6.68 -15.81
CA LEU A 324 -23.00 -7.28 -14.54
C LEU A 324 -22.40 -8.68 -14.37
N ILE A 325 -22.55 -9.54 -15.38
CA ILE A 325 -22.05 -10.92 -15.32
C ILE A 325 -20.52 -10.93 -15.29
N ALA A 326 -19.84 -10.09 -16.08
CA ALA A 326 -18.39 -9.99 -16.03
C ALA A 326 -17.87 -9.61 -14.63
N GLY A 327 -18.53 -8.65 -13.97
CA GLY A 327 -18.21 -8.30 -12.58
C GLY A 327 -18.44 -9.46 -11.62
N ALA A 328 -19.54 -10.18 -11.76
CA ALA A 328 -19.83 -11.36 -10.92
C ALA A 328 -18.81 -12.48 -11.12
N VAL A 329 -18.40 -12.71 -12.37
CA VAL A 329 -17.36 -13.68 -12.73
C VAL A 329 -16.01 -13.26 -12.19
N ASP A 330 -15.66 -11.97 -12.28
CA ASP A 330 -14.39 -11.44 -11.81
C ASP A 330 -14.25 -11.38 -10.29
N GLY A 331 -15.35 -11.30 -9.54
CA GLY A 331 -15.37 -11.49 -8.08
C GLY A 331 -15.28 -12.97 -7.71
N ASP A 332 -16.41 -13.59 -7.37
CA ASP A 332 -16.48 -14.98 -6.85
C ASP A 332 -16.67 -16.05 -7.95
N GLY A 333 -16.53 -15.68 -9.23
CA GLY A 333 -16.65 -16.63 -10.33
C GLY A 333 -15.33 -17.28 -10.77
N SER A 334 -15.48 -18.34 -11.57
CA SER A 334 -14.40 -19.12 -12.16
C SER A 334 -14.66 -19.41 -13.63
N ILE A 335 -13.61 -19.36 -14.44
CA ILE A 335 -13.60 -19.84 -15.83
C ILE A 335 -12.68 -21.05 -15.87
N LYS A 336 -13.21 -22.18 -16.33
CA LYS A 336 -12.57 -23.49 -16.30
C LYS A 336 -12.66 -24.18 -17.67
N TYR A 337 -11.77 -25.12 -17.91
CA TYR A 337 -11.78 -26.02 -19.05
C TYR A 337 -11.47 -27.44 -18.58
N ASN A 338 -12.37 -28.37 -18.90
CA ASN A 338 -12.18 -29.79 -18.63
C ASN A 338 -11.57 -30.46 -19.88
N PHE A 339 -10.30 -30.84 -19.79
CA PHE A 339 -9.55 -31.47 -20.87
C PHE A 339 -10.04 -32.89 -21.20
N THR A 340 -10.61 -33.62 -20.24
CA THR A 340 -11.06 -35.00 -20.45
C THR A 340 -12.29 -35.09 -21.36
N VAL A 341 -13.18 -34.09 -21.27
CA VAL A 341 -14.41 -34.02 -22.09
C VAL A 341 -14.41 -32.81 -23.03
N SER A 342 -13.25 -32.18 -23.19
CA SER A 342 -13.02 -30.98 -24.03
C SER A 342 -14.10 -29.90 -23.86
N ARG A 343 -14.44 -29.58 -22.60
CA ARG A 343 -15.62 -28.75 -22.28
C ARG A 343 -15.28 -27.56 -21.40
N PRO A 344 -15.56 -26.32 -21.83
CA PRO A 344 -15.46 -25.15 -20.97
C PRO A 344 -16.62 -25.08 -19.99
N SER A 345 -16.38 -24.44 -18.84
CA SER A 345 -17.42 -24.06 -17.91
C SER A 345 -17.15 -22.72 -17.24
N ILE A 346 -18.22 -22.02 -16.90
CA ILE A 346 -18.21 -20.82 -16.06
C ILE A 346 -19.02 -21.13 -14.81
N GLU A 347 -18.46 -20.83 -13.65
CA GLU A 347 -19.07 -21.06 -12.34
C GLU A 347 -19.12 -19.74 -11.56
N ILE A 348 -20.20 -19.50 -10.84
CA ILE A 348 -20.30 -18.43 -9.83
C ILE A 348 -20.80 -19.05 -8.54
N THR A 349 -20.02 -18.89 -7.48
CA THR A 349 -20.28 -19.55 -6.19
C THR A 349 -20.84 -18.56 -5.18
N ALA A 350 -21.73 -19.05 -4.33
CA ALA A 350 -22.31 -18.33 -3.20
C ALA A 350 -22.42 -19.26 -1.99
N CYS A 351 -22.28 -18.73 -0.78
CA CYS A 351 -22.63 -19.47 0.43
C CYS A 351 -24.12 -19.83 0.44
N LYS A 352 -24.45 -21.07 0.85
CA LYS A 352 -25.85 -21.56 0.84
C LYS A 352 -26.76 -20.78 1.79
N ALA A 353 -26.28 -20.51 3.01
CA ALA A 353 -27.06 -19.83 4.06
C ALA A 353 -27.07 -18.30 3.94
N CYS A 354 -26.44 -17.72 2.91
CA CYS A 354 -26.31 -16.28 2.79
C CYS A 354 -27.19 -15.71 1.68
N ARG A 355 -27.42 -14.39 1.76
CA ARG A 355 -28.28 -13.66 0.82
C ARG A 355 -27.84 -13.80 -0.64
N LYS A 356 -26.57 -14.16 -0.88
CA LYS A 356 -25.96 -14.37 -2.20
C LYS A 356 -26.66 -15.45 -3.04
N ARG A 357 -27.38 -16.42 -2.46
CA ARG A 357 -28.20 -17.40 -3.22
C ARG A 357 -29.19 -16.73 -4.18
N VAL A 358 -29.89 -15.70 -3.69
CA VAL A 358 -30.91 -14.94 -4.46
C VAL A 358 -30.27 -14.24 -5.66
N PHE A 359 -29.00 -13.89 -5.58
CA PHE A 359 -28.27 -13.33 -6.73
C PHE A 359 -28.05 -14.37 -7.81
N LEU A 360 -27.73 -15.61 -7.46
CA LEU A 360 -27.60 -16.70 -8.44
C LEU A 360 -28.92 -16.98 -9.16
N ASP A 361 -30.05 -16.95 -8.45
CA ASP A 361 -31.38 -17.09 -9.07
C ASP A 361 -31.64 -15.96 -10.07
N ALA A 362 -31.37 -14.71 -9.67
CA ALA A 362 -31.52 -13.56 -10.56
C ALA A 362 -30.60 -13.63 -11.79
N LEU A 363 -29.38 -14.17 -11.65
CA LEU A 363 -28.48 -14.42 -12.78
C LEU A 363 -29.02 -15.53 -13.69
N GLN A 364 -29.55 -16.62 -13.14
CA GLN A 364 -30.14 -17.70 -13.93
C GLN A 364 -31.33 -17.20 -14.77
N GLU A 365 -32.26 -16.44 -14.16
CA GLU A 365 -33.39 -15.80 -14.86
C GLU A 365 -32.91 -14.93 -16.04
N ILE A 366 -31.78 -14.23 -15.88
CA ILE A 366 -31.21 -13.38 -16.93
C ILE A 366 -30.54 -14.20 -18.03
N LEU A 367 -29.81 -15.25 -17.67
CA LEU A 367 -29.19 -16.16 -18.64
C LEU A 367 -30.25 -16.85 -19.52
N GLU A 368 -31.36 -17.27 -18.93
CA GLU A 368 -32.50 -17.85 -19.66
C GLU A 368 -33.08 -16.86 -20.69
N LYS A 369 -33.24 -15.58 -20.32
CA LYS A 369 -33.67 -14.52 -21.25
C LYS A 369 -32.67 -14.28 -22.39
N LEU A 370 -31.41 -14.60 -22.20
CA LEU A 370 -30.36 -14.55 -23.23
C LEU A 370 -30.26 -15.86 -24.04
N GLY A 371 -31.08 -16.87 -23.74
CA GLY A 371 -30.99 -18.19 -24.37
C GLY A 371 -29.72 -18.96 -24.00
N ILE A 372 -29.18 -18.71 -22.80
CA ILE A 372 -28.01 -19.39 -22.24
C ILE A 372 -28.48 -20.26 -21.08
N GLU A 373 -28.33 -21.58 -21.21
CA GLU A 373 -28.70 -22.51 -20.15
C GLU A 373 -27.61 -22.56 -19.06
N GLY A 374 -28.02 -22.29 -17.82
CA GLY A 374 -27.22 -22.50 -16.63
C GLY A 374 -27.93 -23.45 -15.66
N LYS A 375 -27.16 -24.15 -14.83
CA LYS A 375 -27.67 -25.07 -13.81
C LYS A 375 -27.18 -24.66 -12.44
N ILE A 376 -28.04 -24.78 -11.45
CA ILE A 376 -27.68 -24.52 -10.07
C ILE A 376 -27.48 -25.84 -9.33
N TYR A 377 -26.32 -25.98 -8.72
CA TYR A 377 -25.94 -27.11 -7.88
C TYR A 377 -25.80 -26.63 -6.43
N GLU A 378 -26.36 -27.41 -5.50
CA GLU A 378 -26.27 -27.11 -4.07
C GLU A 378 -25.52 -28.24 -3.35
N THR A 379 -24.57 -27.86 -2.51
CA THR A 379 -23.91 -28.75 -1.55
C THR A 379 -24.39 -28.43 -0.14
N ASP A 380 -23.77 -29.00 0.90
CA ASP A 380 -24.10 -28.67 2.28
C ASP A 380 -23.66 -27.25 2.68
N SER A 381 -22.56 -26.76 2.10
CA SER A 381 -21.98 -25.45 2.41
C SER A 381 -22.28 -24.36 1.38
N ASP A 382 -22.38 -24.74 0.10
CA ASP A 382 -22.29 -23.79 -1.02
C ASP A 382 -23.34 -24.04 -2.09
N VAL A 383 -23.59 -23.01 -2.89
CA VAL A 383 -24.43 -23.07 -4.09
C VAL A 383 -23.67 -22.48 -5.27
N ARG A 384 -23.76 -23.14 -6.42
CA ARG A 384 -23.00 -22.81 -7.62
C ARG A 384 -23.93 -22.70 -8.81
N LEU A 385 -23.90 -21.56 -9.50
CA LEU A 385 -24.48 -21.43 -10.84
C LEU A 385 -23.40 -21.78 -11.85
N GLU A 386 -23.65 -22.80 -12.67
CA GLU A 386 -22.69 -23.31 -13.65
C GLU A 386 -23.27 -23.30 -15.06
N VAL A 387 -22.47 -22.84 -16.02
CA VAL A 387 -22.78 -22.77 -17.45
C VAL A 387 -21.73 -23.60 -18.18
N TYR A 388 -22.16 -24.48 -19.09
CA TYR A 388 -21.31 -25.51 -19.70
C TYR A 388 -21.29 -25.49 -21.22
N GLY A 389 -20.17 -25.94 -21.81
CA GLY A 389 -20.06 -26.26 -23.24
C GLY A 389 -20.40 -25.08 -24.14
N GLU A 390 -21.27 -25.30 -25.13
CA GLU A 390 -21.73 -24.26 -26.06
C GLU A 390 -22.34 -23.04 -25.36
N ASN A 391 -23.09 -23.24 -24.27
CA ASN A 391 -23.64 -22.13 -23.50
C ASN A 391 -22.53 -21.34 -22.79
N ALA A 392 -21.46 -22.01 -22.35
CA ALA A 392 -20.30 -21.33 -21.78
C ALA A 392 -19.55 -20.53 -22.86
N ILE A 393 -19.39 -21.07 -24.08
CA ILE A 393 -18.80 -20.34 -25.21
C ILE A 393 -19.62 -19.09 -25.55
N LYS A 394 -20.95 -19.22 -25.67
CA LYS A 394 -21.86 -18.08 -25.88
C LYS A 394 -21.68 -17.02 -24.79
N LEU A 395 -21.65 -17.44 -23.53
CA LEU A 395 -21.48 -16.54 -22.40
C LEU A 395 -20.10 -15.87 -22.39
N LEU A 396 -19.02 -16.62 -22.66
CA LEU A 396 -17.66 -16.07 -22.78
C LEU A 396 -17.60 -14.98 -23.85
N ARG A 397 -18.13 -15.22 -25.05
CA ARG A 397 -18.18 -14.20 -26.12
C ARG A 397 -18.92 -12.94 -25.67
N PHE A 398 -20.00 -13.11 -24.89
CA PHE A 398 -20.80 -12.00 -24.39
C PHE A 398 -20.06 -11.15 -23.35
N ILE A 399 -19.34 -11.78 -22.41
CA ILE A 399 -18.72 -11.07 -21.27
C ILE A 399 -17.25 -10.69 -21.50
N MET A 400 -16.55 -11.31 -22.45
CA MET A 400 -15.11 -11.11 -22.71
C MET A 400 -14.67 -9.63 -22.85
N PRO A 401 -15.45 -8.74 -23.51
CA PRO A 401 -15.09 -7.31 -23.57
C PRO A 401 -15.06 -6.62 -22.20
N TYR A 402 -15.75 -7.17 -21.21
CA TYR A 402 -15.97 -6.58 -19.90
C TYR A 402 -15.19 -7.26 -18.77
N LEU A 403 -14.62 -8.45 -19.00
CA LEU A 403 -13.70 -9.08 -18.04
C LEU A 403 -12.46 -8.20 -17.81
N ARG A 404 -12.10 -8.04 -16.53
CA ARG A 404 -10.99 -7.23 -16.02
C ARG A 404 -10.01 -8.04 -15.19
N HIS A 405 -10.45 -9.15 -14.58
CA HIS A 405 -9.53 -10.00 -13.84
C HIS A 405 -8.51 -10.64 -14.80
N PRO A 406 -7.18 -10.48 -14.57
CA PRO A 406 -6.13 -10.87 -15.51
C PRO A 406 -6.20 -12.34 -15.96
N LEU A 407 -6.24 -13.28 -14.99
CA LEU A 407 -6.31 -14.71 -15.30
C LEU A 407 -7.62 -15.14 -15.94
N LYS A 408 -8.77 -14.68 -15.43
CA LYS A 408 -10.09 -15.04 -15.95
C LYS A 408 -10.22 -14.56 -17.40
N ARG A 409 -9.75 -13.34 -17.69
CA ARG A 409 -9.65 -12.79 -19.04
C ARG A 409 -8.72 -13.61 -19.94
N LEU A 410 -7.55 -14.01 -19.45
CA LEU A 410 -6.63 -14.87 -20.20
C LEU A 410 -7.26 -16.23 -20.55
N ARG A 411 -7.86 -16.91 -19.55
CA ARG A 411 -8.56 -18.19 -19.76
C ARG A 411 -9.68 -18.06 -20.78
N ALA A 412 -10.47 -16.99 -20.70
CA ALA A 412 -11.53 -16.71 -21.68
C ALA A 412 -10.98 -16.56 -23.11
N LYS A 413 -9.89 -15.79 -23.30
CA LYS A 413 -9.22 -15.66 -24.61
C LYS A 413 -8.77 -17.02 -25.14
N LEU A 414 -8.07 -17.80 -24.32
CA LEU A 414 -7.53 -19.11 -24.74
C LEU A 414 -8.64 -20.09 -25.12
N ILE A 415 -9.70 -20.18 -24.32
CA ILE A 415 -10.85 -21.05 -24.62
C ILE A 415 -11.52 -20.64 -25.94
N LEU A 416 -11.71 -19.34 -26.17
CA LEU A 416 -12.30 -18.85 -27.41
C LEU A 416 -11.37 -19.06 -28.62
N MET A 417 -10.05 -18.91 -28.45
CA MET A 417 -9.08 -19.17 -29.52
C MET A 417 -9.05 -20.65 -29.91
N LEU A 418 -9.10 -21.56 -28.93
CA LEU A 418 -9.24 -23.00 -29.20
C LEU A 418 -10.54 -23.29 -29.95
N HIS A 419 -11.67 -22.79 -29.43
CA HIS A 419 -12.98 -23.00 -30.04
C HIS A 419 -13.07 -22.45 -31.48
N ASP A 420 -12.43 -21.30 -31.74
CA ASP A 420 -12.39 -20.68 -33.07
C ASP A 420 -11.35 -21.31 -34.00
N GLY A 421 -10.62 -22.36 -33.57
CA GLY A 421 -9.59 -23.04 -34.36
C GLY A 421 -8.36 -22.19 -34.64
N LYS A 422 -8.09 -21.17 -33.82
CA LYS A 422 -6.91 -20.28 -33.96
C LYS A 422 -5.64 -20.87 -33.36
N ILE A 423 -5.80 -21.81 -32.44
CA ILE A 423 -4.74 -22.59 -31.82
C ILE A 423 -5.21 -24.05 -31.73
N ASP A 424 -4.27 -24.98 -31.78
CA ASP A 424 -4.55 -26.40 -31.59
C ASP A 424 -4.62 -26.78 -30.10
N ASP A 425 -4.98 -28.04 -29.84
CA ASP A 425 -5.13 -28.59 -28.48
C ASP A 425 -3.82 -28.55 -27.69
N ASP A 426 -2.68 -28.82 -28.34
CA ASP A 426 -1.36 -28.85 -27.71
C ASP A 426 -0.93 -27.43 -27.27
N THR A 427 -1.05 -26.46 -28.18
CA THR A 427 -0.81 -25.04 -27.91
C THR A 427 -1.74 -24.54 -26.83
N PHE A 428 -3.03 -24.89 -26.88
CA PHE A 428 -3.98 -24.52 -25.86
C PHE A 428 -3.62 -25.11 -24.50
N ALA A 429 -3.24 -26.39 -24.44
CA ALA A 429 -2.81 -27.03 -23.20
C ALA A 429 -1.60 -26.33 -22.61
N GLU A 430 -0.58 -26.03 -23.41
CA GLU A 430 0.65 -25.35 -22.99
C GLU A 430 0.34 -23.96 -22.39
N LEU A 431 -0.45 -23.15 -23.10
CA LEU A 431 -0.80 -21.79 -22.65
C LEU A 431 -1.78 -21.79 -21.46
N TYR A 432 -2.78 -22.66 -21.49
CA TYR A 432 -3.82 -22.71 -20.45
C TYR A 432 -3.27 -23.25 -19.13
N ASN A 433 -2.32 -24.18 -19.17
CA ASN A 433 -1.70 -24.75 -17.97
C ASN A 433 -1.01 -23.69 -17.11
N GLN A 434 -0.39 -22.67 -17.70
CA GLN A 434 0.20 -21.54 -16.96
C GLN A 434 -0.82 -20.77 -16.11
N SER A 435 -2.10 -20.81 -16.51
CA SER A 435 -3.18 -20.16 -15.77
C SER A 435 -3.76 -21.01 -14.64
N LYS A 436 -3.48 -22.33 -14.61
CA LYS A 436 -4.04 -23.25 -13.61
C LYS A 436 -3.41 -22.97 -12.25
N TYR A 437 -4.20 -23.23 -11.21
CA TYR A 437 -3.66 -23.31 -9.88
C TYR A 437 -3.09 -24.72 -9.69
N GLU A 438 -1.82 -24.81 -9.34
CA GLU A 438 -1.10 -26.03 -9.01
C GLU A 438 -1.34 -26.39 -7.53
N ASP A 439 -0.30 -26.84 -6.83
CA ASP A 439 -0.32 -27.30 -5.44
C ASP A 439 -0.42 -26.14 -4.43
N GLU A 440 -0.24 -26.46 -3.14
CA GLU A 440 -0.35 -25.49 -2.05
C GLU A 440 0.67 -24.35 -2.14
N ASP A 441 1.80 -24.57 -2.82
CA ASP A 441 2.90 -23.62 -3.00
C ASP A 441 2.77 -22.79 -4.29
N ASP A 442 1.66 -22.90 -5.03
CA ASP A 442 1.44 -22.13 -6.24
C ASP A 442 1.54 -20.62 -5.96
N PRO A 443 2.38 -19.85 -6.71
CA PRO A 443 2.60 -18.42 -6.49
C PRO A 443 1.33 -17.55 -6.59
N LYS A 444 0.22 -18.08 -7.09
CA LYS A 444 -1.09 -17.44 -7.17
C LYS A 444 -1.88 -17.56 -5.86
N ARG A 445 -1.60 -18.59 -5.04
CA ARG A 445 -2.29 -18.88 -3.77
C ARG A 445 -1.48 -18.33 -2.59
N GLY A 446 -2.14 -17.73 -1.61
CA GLY A 446 -1.48 -17.35 -0.35
C GLY A 446 -0.46 -16.20 -0.43
N HIS A 447 -0.17 -15.68 -1.62
CA HIS A 447 0.92 -14.73 -1.87
C HIS A 447 0.47 -13.29 -2.16
N ALA A 448 -0.67 -12.86 -1.61
CA ALA A 448 -1.21 -11.51 -1.77
C ALA A 448 -0.21 -10.41 -1.35
N VAL A 449 0.47 -10.59 -0.21
CA VAL A 449 1.42 -9.59 0.29
C VAL A 449 2.69 -9.56 -0.55
N GLU A 450 3.18 -10.72 -0.97
CA GLU A 450 4.35 -10.87 -1.85
C GLU A 450 4.10 -10.15 -3.18
N ALA A 451 2.92 -10.32 -3.77
CA ALA A 451 2.53 -9.63 -5.00
C ALA A 451 2.59 -8.10 -4.83
N LEU A 452 2.04 -7.56 -3.73
CA LEU A 452 2.11 -6.13 -3.44
C LEU A 452 3.53 -5.63 -3.19
N THR A 453 4.35 -6.41 -2.48
CA THR A 453 5.75 -6.03 -2.20
C THR A 453 6.66 -6.10 -3.43
N ARG A 454 6.31 -6.91 -4.45
CA ARG A 454 7.00 -6.93 -5.75
C ARG A 454 6.55 -5.81 -6.67
N ALA A 455 5.26 -5.43 -6.59
CA ALA A 455 4.75 -4.25 -7.27
C ALA A 455 5.29 -2.93 -6.68
N ALA A 456 5.72 -2.94 -5.41
CA ALA A 456 6.35 -1.80 -4.76
C ALA A 456 7.87 -1.73 -5.06
N PRO A 457 8.43 -0.55 -5.36
CA PRO A 457 9.88 -0.36 -5.36
C PRO A 457 10.40 -0.67 -3.95
N GLN A 458 11.15 -1.75 -3.78
CA GLN A 458 11.68 -2.13 -2.47
C GLN A 458 12.81 -1.19 -2.06
N THR A 459 12.52 -0.21 -1.20
CA THR A 459 13.44 0.89 -0.90
C THR A 459 14.45 0.62 0.21
N HIS A 460 14.47 -0.52 0.92
CA HIS A 460 15.30 -0.62 2.15
C HIS A 460 15.86 -2.01 2.50
N THR A 461 16.59 -2.69 1.60
CA THR A 461 17.47 -3.83 1.98
C THR A 461 18.90 -3.69 1.46
N HIS A 462 19.43 -2.46 1.51
CA HIS A 462 20.84 -2.22 1.25
C HIS A 462 21.70 -2.64 2.45
N GLY A 463 22.48 -3.71 2.28
CA GLY A 463 23.52 -4.08 3.23
C GLY A 463 23.63 -5.58 3.52
N GLU A 464 22.67 -6.42 3.08
CA GLU A 464 22.60 -7.83 3.50
C GLU A 464 22.57 -8.84 2.34
N ARG A 465 23.06 -8.44 1.15
CA ARG A 465 23.04 -9.28 -0.08
C ARG A 465 23.70 -10.65 0.13
N ASP A 466 24.85 -10.70 0.80
CA ASP A 466 25.57 -11.95 1.07
C ASP A 466 24.85 -12.87 2.06
N LYS A 467 24.05 -12.29 2.96
CA LYS A 467 23.22 -13.06 3.89
C LYS A 467 21.97 -13.59 3.21
N VAL A 468 21.39 -12.83 2.28
CA VAL A 468 20.27 -13.27 1.44
C VAL A 468 20.70 -14.41 0.50
N ALA A 469 21.82 -14.24 -0.22
CA ALA A 469 22.38 -15.25 -1.11
C ALA A 469 22.74 -16.54 -0.36
N GLY A 470 23.28 -16.42 0.85
CA GLY A 470 23.58 -17.54 1.74
C GLY A 470 22.38 -18.12 2.50
N ARG A 471 21.14 -17.67 2.24
CA ARG A 471 19.91 -18.07 2.95
C ARG A 471 19.97 -17.90 4.48
N ARG A 472 20.80 -16.98 4.98
CA ARG A 472 21.00 -16.68 6.42
C ARG A 472 19.94 -15.71 6.94
N PHE A 473 18.67 -16.04 6.72
CA PHE A 473 17.54 -15.17 7.04
C PHE A 473 17.37 -14.92 8.54
N ASN A 474 17.84 -15.84 9.39
CA ASN A 474 17.77 -15.66 10.85
C ASN A 474 18.64 -14.50 11.33
N GLU A 475 19.83 -14.30 10.74
CA GLU A 475 20.69 -13.17 11.07
C GLU A 475 20.04 -11.83 10.67
N ILE A 476 19.38 -11.80 9.51
CA ILE A 476 18.62 -10.62 9.05
C ILE A 476 17.44 -10.35 9.99
N LYS A 477 16.71 -11.39 10.40
CA LYS A 477 15.59 -11.27 11.34
C LYS A 477 16.05 -10.75 12.71
N GLU A 478 17.16 -11.24 13.25
CA GLU A 478 17.71 -10.74 14.53
C GLU A 478 18.18 -9.30 14.41
N PHE A 479 18.84 -8.95 13.31
CA PHE A 479 19.26 -7.58 13.03
C PHE A 479 18.04 -6.64 12.98
N LEU A 480 17.01 -6.98 12.20
CA LEU A 480 15.78 -6.20 12.12
C LEU A 480 15.01 -6.18 13.43
N ARG A 481 15.07 -7.26 14.23
CA ARG A 481 14.46 -7.30 15.56
C ARG A 481 15.15 -6.32 16.50
N GLY A 482 16.48 -6.29 16.52
CA GLY A 482 17.26 -5.36 17.33
C GLY A 482 17.14 -3.91 16.89
N LYS A 483 16.97 -3.67 15.58
CA LYS A 483 16.94 -2.33 14.98
C LYS A 483 15.54 -1.75 14.82
N ILE A 484 14.53 -2.54 14.54
CA ILE A 484 13.19 -2.05 14.20
C ILE A 484 12.15 -2.66 15.13
N CYS A 485 12.02 -3.98 15.15
CA CYS A 485 10.87 -4.63 15.80
C CYS A 485 10.84 -4.45 17.32
N ARG A 486 12.01 -4.43 17.99
CA ARG A 486 12.13 -4.19 19.44
C ARG A 486 11.47 -2.88 19.87
N TYR A 487 11.40 -1.91 18.96
CA TYR A 487 10.86 -0.60 19.27
C TYR A 487 9.36 -0.47 18.99
N GLY A 488 8.71 -1.41 18.31
CA GLY A 488 7.29 -1.33 17.97
C GLY A 488 6.88 0.06 17.46
N ALA A 489 5.88 0.67 18.08
CA ALA A 489 5.43 2.04 17.79
C ALA A 489 6.00 3.12 18.74
N ILE A 490 7.06 2.82 19.49
CA ILE A 490 7.67 3.73 20.49
C ILE A 490 8.24 4.99 19.81
N TYR A 491 8.71 4.87 18.57
CA TYR A 491 9.24 5.97 17.78
C TYR A 491 8.44 6.19 16.49
N PRO A 492 8.18 7.45 16.09
CA PRO A 492 7.70 7.75 14.75
C PRO A 492 8.67 7.20 13.69
N PRO A 493 8.21 6.72 12.51
CA PRO A 493 9.06 6.02 11.54
C PRO A 493 10.35 6.76 11.15
N LYS A 494 10.27 8.08 10.96
CA LYS A 494 11.44 8.93 10.65
C LYS A 494 12.48 8.93 11.78
N GLU A 495 12.01 8.90 13.03
CA GLU A 495 12.88 8.89 14.21
C GLU A 495 13.42 7.49 14.50
N LEU A 496 12.64 6.44 14.21
CA LEU A 496 13.12 5.06 14.28
C LEU A 496 14.25 4.85 13.27
N LEU A 497 14.07 5.29 12.02
CA LEU A 497 15.09 5.22 10.98
C LEU A 497 16.39 5.91 11.42
N MET A 498 16.28 7.13 11.95
CA MET A 498 17.42 7.88 12.48
C MET A 498 18.08 7.19 13.67
N ARG A 499 17.32 6.60 14.60
CA ARG A 499 17.90 5.93 15.77
C ARG A 499 18.58 4.61 15.43
N SER A 500 18.00 3.88 14.51
CA SER A 500 18.41 2.52 14.21
C SER A 500 19.54 2.46 13.20
N PHE A 501 19.55 3.42 12.27
CA PHE A 501 20.45 3.46 11.13
C PHE A 501 21.27 4.77 11.04
N ASN A 502 21.09 5.71 11.98
CA ASN A 502 21.74 7.04 11.95
C ASN A 502 21.47 7.82 10.65
N ASP A 503 20.27 7.65 10.10
CA ASP A 503 19.93 8.15 8.77
C ASP A 503 18.56 8.83 8.69
N ALA A 504 18.41 9.73 7.72
CA ALA A 504 17.14 10.34 7.38
C ALA A 504 16.46 9.58 6.24
N TYR A 505 15.23 9.99 5.91
CA TYR A 505 14.65 9.59 4.64
C TYR A 505 15.51 10.13 3.50
N ASN A 506 16.21 9.22 2.84
CA ASN A 506 17.08 9.51 1.72
C ASN A 506 16.60 8.71 0.50
N LEU A 507 16.19 9.45 -0.54
CA LEU A 507 15.68 8.87 -1.78
C LEU A 507 16.80 8.23 -2.61
N ASP A 508 18.05 8.65 -2.40
CA ASP A 508 19.19 8.15 -3.16
C ASP A 508 19.43 6.66 -2.92
N TYR A 509 19.06 6.12 -1.75
CA TYR A 509 19.13 4.68 -1.51
C TYR A 509 18.23 3.90 -2.46
N LEU A 510 16.99 4.36 -2.64
CA LEU A 510 16.09 3.74 -3.62
C LEU A 510 16.64 3.89 -5.05
N LEU A 511 17.10 5.08 -5.42
CA LEU A 511 17.59 5.31 -6.78
C LEU A 511 18.82 4.45 -7.08
N ASN A 512 19.72 4.30 -6.10
CA ASN A 512 20.89 3.43 -6.20
C ASN A 512 20.50 1.94 -6.22
N TYR A 513 19.49 1.50 -5.46
CA TYR A 513 18.92 0.15 -5.59
C TYR A 513 18.49 -0.18 -6.99
N LEU A 514 17.65 0.69 -7.54
CA LEU A 514 17.02 0.46 -8.83
C LEU A 514 18.08 0.53 -9.93
N ARG A 515 19.03 1.46 -9.81
CA ARG A 515 20.18 1.54 -10.72
C ARG A 515 21.03 0.26 -10.64
N GLU A 516 21.44 -0.20 -9.47
CA GLU A 516 22.26 -1.41 -9.34
C GLU A 516 21.52 -2.70 -9.75
N LYS A 517 20.21 -2.79 -9.51
CA LYS A 517 19.43 -4.01 -9.82
C LYS A 517 19.05 -4.14 -11.28
N TYR A 518 18.80 -3.01 -11.96
CA TYR A 518 18.24 -3.00 -13.32
C TYR A 518 19.16 -2.37 -14.37
N LEU A 519 20.20 -1.63 -13.97
CA LEU A 519 21.18 -1.00 -14.87
C LEU A 519 22.63 -1.43 -14.56
N GLY A 520 22.84 -2.22 -13.50
CA GLY A 520 24.13 -2.73 -13.05
C GLY A 520 24.46 -4.09 -13.64
#